data_AF-A0A3N5T6B1-F1
#
_entry.id   AF-A0A3N5T6B1-F1
#
_cell.length_a   1.000
_cell.length_b   1.000
_cell.length_c   1.000
_cell.angle_alpha   90.00
_cell.angle_beta   90.00
_cell.angle_gamma   90.00
#
_symmetry.space_group_name_H-M   'P 1'
#
loop_
_entity.id
_entity.type
_entity.pdbx_description
1 polymer ?
#
loop_
_entity_poly.entity_id
_entity_poly.type
_entity_poly.pdbx_seq_one_letter_code
_entity_poly.pdbx_strand_id
1 'polypeptide(L)'
;MAPEDIDKSIRQTRQALRWQGVFSFYFGDMKLKLLNRLPGKECIYPVYGLIVMLTYGWSLYHFFWILPSWIKFQTAEEIGILLCYILATNFVESLLFLLGLLFISMILPAKRFREDFVWRGGVSTLFILILFMFISYTPTSSNGLTVKYGLGAAVGLICVYLISRKINWARKVVGSLADRSIVFLYLSIPASLIALLVVLIRNI
;
A
#
# COMPACT_ATOMS: atom_id res chain seq x y z
N MET A 1 59.58 -5.15 -13.22
CA MET A 1 58.38 -4.32 -13.39
C MET A 1 58.85 -2.94 -13.78
N ALA A 2 58.47 -2.45 -14.97
CA ALA A 2 59.01 -1.20 -15.49
C ALA A 2 58.32 0.00 -14.81
N PRO A 3 59.02 1.13 -14.59
CA PRO A 3 58.43 2.33 -14.00
C PRO A 3 57.20 2.85 -14.79
N GLU A 4 57.10 2.55 -16.09
CA GLU A 4 55.91 2.87 -16.90
C GLU A 4 54.64 2.12 -16.49
N ASP A 5 54.76 0.88 -15.98
CA ASP A 5 53.60 0.08 -15.59
C ASP A 5 52.95 0.63 -14.31
N ILE A 6 53.77 1.19 -13.41
CA ILE A 6 53.31 1.79 -12.16
C ILE A 6 52.48 3.05 -12.46
N ASP A 7 52.93 3.92 -13.37
CA ASP A 7 52.21 5.14 -13.72
C ASP A 7 50.87 4.84 -14.41
N LYS A 8 50.82 3.82 -15.28
CA LYS A 8 49.56 3.37 -15.89
C LYS A 8 48.57 2.87 -14.83
N SER A 9 49.03 2.13 -13.83
CA SER A 9 48.16 1.64 -12.74
C SER A 9 47.59 2.79 -11.91
N ILE A 10 48.42 3.78 -11.55
CA ILE A 10 48.00 4.94 -10.75
C ILE A 10 46.97 5.79 -11.50
N ARG A 11 47.13 5.96 -12.82
CA ARG A 11 46.15 6.69 -13.65
C ARG A 11 44.81 5.96 -13.72
N GLN A 12 44.82 4.64 -13.85
CA GLN A 12 43.59 3.83 -13.83
C GLN A 12 42.90 3.89 -12.46
N THR A 13 43.65 3.79 -11.35
CA THR A 13 43.06 3.90 -10.00
C THR A 13 42.48 5.28 -9.74
N ARG A 14 43.15 6.36 -10.18
CA ARG A 14 42.60 7.73 -10.08
C ARG A 14 41.35 7.92 -10.91
N GLN A 15 41.28 7.34 -12.11
CA GLN A 15 40.06 7.36 -12.91
C GLN A 15 38.92 6.60 -12.21
N ALA A 16 39.17 5.40 -11.70
CA ALA A 16 38.17 4.60 -10.98
C ALA A 16 37.64 5.33 -9.73
N LEU A 17 38.53 5.93 -8.93
CA LEU A 17 38.14 6.72 -7.74
C LEU A 17 37.32 7.96 -8.11
N ARG A 18 37.66 8.63 -9.22
CA ARG A 18 36.89 9.79 -9.71
C ARG A 18 35.47 9.39 -10.11
N TRP A 19 35.29 8.22 -10.74
CA TRP A 19 33.95 7.71 -11.07
C TRP A 19 33.16 7.29 -9.83
N GLN A 20 33.80 6.68 -8.82
CA GLN A 20 33.14 6.34 -7.55
C GLN A 20 32.62 7.58 -6.81
N GLY A 21 33.41 8.67 -6.76
CA GLY A 21 32.99 9.92 -6.14
C GLY A 21 31.80 10.58 -6.86
N VAL A 22 31.82 10.59 -8.20
CA VAL A 22 30.72 11.12 -9.01
C VAL A 22 29.44 10.29 -8.83
N PHE A 23 29.53 8.97 -8.91
CA PHE A 23 28.37 8.09 -8.71
C PHE A 23 27.76 8.25 -7.30
N SER A 24 28.59 8.31 -6.25
CA SER A 24 28.12 8.50 -4.87
C SER A 24 27.40 9.85 -4.69
N PHE A 25 27.88 10.92 -5.33
CA PHE A 25 27.28 12.24 -5.24
C PHE A 25 25.90 12.31 -5.92
N TYR A 26 25.79 11.80 -7.16
CA TYR A 26 24.51 11.80 -7.88
C TYR A 26 23.44 10.92 -7.22
N PHE A 27 23.80 9.73 -6.75
CA PHE A 27 22.83 8.85 -6.09
C PHE A 27 22.45 9.34 -4.68
N GLY A 28 23.35 10.02 -3.97
CA GLY A 28 23.08 10.63 -2.66
C GLY A 28 22.03 11.74 -2.75
N ASP A 29 22.23 12.70 -3.64
CA ASP A 29 21.31 13.85 -3.81
C ASP A 29 19.92 13.42 -4.32
N MET A 30 19.87 12.40 -5.18
CA MET A 30 18.60 11.89 -5.69
C MET A 30 17.79 11.17 -4.61
N LYS A 31 18.45 10.40 -3.72
CA LYS A 31 17.80 9.75 -2.58
C LYS A 31 17.20 10.78 -1.61
N LEU A 32 17.94 11.85 -1.30
CA LEU A 32 17.46 12.92 -0.42
C LEU A 32 16.26 13.67 -1.04
N LYS A 33 16.30 13.95 -2.35
CA LYS A 33 15.16 14.57 -3.05
C LYS A 33 13.92 13.67 -3.11
N LEU A 34 14.10 12.36 -3.27
CA LEU A 34 12.98 11.40 -3.31
C LEU A 34 12.33 11.18 -1.94
N LEU A 35 13.14 11.03 -0.88
CA LEU A 35 12.62 10.88 0.48
C LEU A 35 11.84 12.12 0.94
N ASN A 36 12.28 13.32 0.52
CA ASN A 36 11.57 14.56 0.80
C ASN A 36 10.21 14.69 0.09
N ARG A 37 9.90 13.82 -0.89
CA ARG A 37 8.57 13.79 -1.54
C ARG A 37 7.54 13.00 -0.75
N LEU A 38 7.95 12.14 0.19
CA LEU A 38 7.02 11.34 0.96
C LEU A 38 6.18 12.22 1.91
N PRO A 39 4.89 11.87 2.10
CA PRO A 39 4.06 12.52 3.11
C PRO A 39 4.63 12.32 4.51
N GLY A 40 4.34 13.25 5.40
CA GLY A 40 4.69 13.10 6.81
C GLY A 40 4.01 11.88 7.43
N LYS A 41 4.63 11.28 8.46
CA LYS A 41 4.11 10.06 9.10
C LYS A 41 2.74 10.30 9.71
N GLU A 42 2.51 11.51 10.22
CA GLU A 42 1.25 12.02 10.72
C GLU A 42 0.11 11.95 9.70
N CYS A 43 0.40 12.02 8.40
CA CYS A 43 -0.60 11.84 7.34
C CYS A 43 -0.72 10.38 6.88
N ILE A 44 0.32 9.57 7.07
CA ILE A 44 0.36 8.17 6.66
C ILE A 44 -0.51 7.31 7.58
N TYR A 45 -0.41 7.48 8.90
CA TYR A 45 -1.14 6.65 9.87
C TYR A 45 -2.67 6.70 9.72
N PRO A 46 -3.32 7.87 9.56
CA PRO A 46 -4.77 7.94 9.36
C PRO A 46 -5.23 7.23 8.08
N VAL A 47 -4.47 7.41 6.98
CA VAL A 47 -4.79 6.76 5.70
C VAL A 47 -4.59 5.25 5.80
N TYR A 48 -3.52 4.80 6.44
CA TYR A 48 -3.29 3.37 6.65
C TYR A 48 -4.36 2.76 7.56
N GLY A 49 -4.75 3.45 8.63
CA GLY A 49 -5.88 3.06 9.47
C GLY A 49 -7.16 2.91 8.67
N LEU A 50 -7.45 3.85 7.75
CA LEU A 50 -8.63 3.76 6.87
C LEU A 50 -8.56 2.55 5.93
N ILE A 51 -7.40 2.29 5.31
CA ILE A 51 -7.17 1.10 4.47
C ILE A 51 -7.47 -0.16 5.29
N VAL A 52 -6.85 -0.30 6.46
CA VAL A 52 -7.03 -1.44 7.37
C VAL A 52 -8.49 -1.59 7.78
N MET A 53 -9.15 -0.50 8.19
CA MET A 53 -10.56 -0.53 8.60
C MET A 53 -11.45 -1.12 7.49
N LEU A 54 -11.23 -0.68 6.24
CA LEU A 54 -12.03 -1.13 5.12
C LEU A 54 -11.70 -2.56 4.70
N THR A 55 -10.41 -2.92 4.58
CA THR A 55 -10.01 -4.27 4.18
C THR A 55 -10.40 -5.32 5.22
N TYR A 56 -10.07 -5.09 6.49
CA TYR A 56 -10.42 -6.02 7.57
C TYR A 56 -11.92 -6.03 7.82
N GLY A 57 -12.58 -4.87 7.81
CA GLY A 57 -14.02 -4.78 8.00
C GLY A 57 -14.78 -5.60 6.95
N TRP A 58 -14.39 -5.50 5.68
CA TRP A 58 -14.99 -6.28 4.60
C TRP A 58 -14.72 -7.78 4.74
N SER A 59 -13.47 -8.18 4.96
CA SER A 59 -13.10 -9.60 5.08
C SER A 59 -13.74 -10.25 6.31
N LEU A 60 -13.81 -9.54 7.45
CA LEU A 60 -14.49 -10.03 8.65
C LEU A 60 -16.00 -10.12 8.44
N TYR A 61 -16.62 -9.14 7.77
CA TYR A 61 -18.03 -9.21 7.40
C TYR A 61 -18.33 -10.48 6.59
N HIS A 62 -17.53 -10.77 5.56
CA HIS A 62 -17.66 -12.01 4.78
C HIS A 62 -17.39 -13.27 5.60
N PHE A 63 -16.38 -13.25 6.46
CA PHE A 63 -16.08 -14.36 7.37
C PHE A 63 -17.29 -14.68 8.26
N PHE A 64 -17.84 -13.68 8.93
CA PHE A 64 -19.02 -13.85 9.80
C PHE A 64 -20.29 -14.24 9.04
N TRP A 65 -20.41 -13.83 7.77
CA TRP A 65 -21.50 -14.26 6.91
C TRP A 65 -21.44 -15.76 6.60
N ILE A 66 -20.24 -16.31 6.40
CA ILE A 66 -20.04 -17.72 6.05
C ILE A 66 -19.90 -18.61 7.30
N LEU A 67 -19.51 -18.03 8.43
CA LEU A 67 -19.25 -18.73 9.71
C LEU A 67 -20.37 -19.69 10.15
N PRO A 68 -21.69 -19.36 10.06
CA PRO A 68 -22.76 -20.28 10.45
C PRO A 68 -22.79 -21.58 9.62
N SER A 69 -22.30 -21.55 8.38
CA SER A 69 -22.15 -22.73 7.55
C SER A 69 -20.98 -23.58 8.04
N TRP A 70 -19.81 -22.97 8.29
CA TRP A 70 -18.61 -23.70 8.71
C TRP A 70 -18.75 -24.38 10.07
N ILE A 71 -19.50 -23.79 11.01
CA ILE A 71 -19.76 -24.42 12.32
C ILE A 71 -20.39 -25.83 12.18
N LYS A 72 -21.09 -26.11 11.07
CA LYS A 72 -21.70 -27.42 10.81
C LYS A 72 -20.74 -28.45 10.22
N PHE A 73 -19.63 -28.01 9.62
CA PHE A 73 -18.77 -28.86 8.79
C PHE A 73 -17.29 -28.86 9.19
N GLN A 74 -16.85 -27.89 9.99
CA GLN A 74 -15.46 -27.70 10.38
C GLN A 74 -15.31 -27.64 11.89
N THR A 75 -14.16 -28.08 12.37
CA THR A 75 -13.79 -27.97 13.79
C THR A 75 -13.42 -26.52 14.15
N ALA A 76 -13.50 -26.17 15.43
CA ALA A 76 -13.13 -24.83 15.90
C ALA A 76 -11.67 -24.47 15.56
N GLU A 77 -10.77 -25.46 15.57
CA GLU A 77 -9.37 -25.29 15.19
C GLU A 77 -9.22 -24.90 13.71
N GLU A 78 -9.89 -25.62 12.80
CA GLU A 78 -9.88 -25.33 11.36
C GLU A 78 -10.39 -23.91 11.07
N ILE A 79 -11.47 -23.50 11.73
CA ILE A 79 -12.03 -22.15 11.61
C ILE A 79 -11.03 -21.09 12.12
N GLY A 80 -10.39 -21.36 13.27
CA GLY A 80 -9.38 -20.46 13.84
C GLY A 80 -8.17 -20.29 12.92
N ILE A 81 -7.72 -21.38 12.30
CA ILE A 81 -6.63 -21.32 11.33
C ILE A 81 -7.05 -20.53 10.09
N LEU A 82 -8.26 -20.78 9.55
CA LEU A 82 -8.76 -20.05 8.40
C LEU A 82 -8.88 -18.54 8.67
N LEU A 83 -9.30 -18.15 9.88
CA LEU A 83 -9.27 -16.76 10.33
C LEU A 83 -7.84 -16.20 10.33
N CYS A 84 -6.83 -16.96 10.78
CA CYS A 84 -5.44 -16.53 10.73
C CYS A 84 -4.96 -16.27 9.29
N TYR A 85 -5.30 -17.14 8.33
CA TYR A 85 -4.98 -16.90 6.91
C TYR A 85 -5.64 -15.61 6.39
N ILE A 86 -6.91 -15.35 6.74
CA ILE A 86 -7.60 -14.12 6.34
C ILE A 86 -6.91 -12.89 6.94
N LEU A 87 -6.57 -12.90 8.23
CA LEU A 87 -5.90 -11.78 8.90
C LEU A 87 -4.49 -11.53 8.38
N ALA A 88 -3.75 -12.59 8.01
CA ALA A 88 -2.43 -12.48 7.39
C ALA A 88 -2.53 -11.91 5.97
N THR A 89 -3.47 -12.39 5.15
CA THR A 89 -3.72 -11.86 3.81
C THR A 89 -4.14 -10.39 3.86
N ASN A 90 -5.07 -10.02 4.74
CA ASN A 90 -5.50 -8.63 4.91
C ASN A 90 -4.34 -7.71 5.31
N PHE A 91 -3.41 -8.21 6.12
CA PHE A 91 -2.21 -7.45 6.51
C PHE A 91 -1.35 -7.14 5.28
N VAL A 92 -1.04 -8.16 4.47
CA VAL A 92 -0.27 -8.01 3.24
C VAL A 92 -0.98 -7.10 2.23
N GLU A 93 -2.28 -7.31 2.00
CA GLU A 93 -3.07 -6.49 1.09
C GLU A 93 -3.11 -5.03 1.53
N SER A 94 -3.37 -4.76 2.81
CA SER A 94 -3.38 -3.38 3.34
C SER A 94 -2.03 -2.69 3.19
N LEU A 95 -0.93 -3.42 3.39
CA LEU A 95 0.43 -2.93 3.18
C LEU A 95 0.68 -2.63 1.70
N LEU A 96 0.25 -3.51 0.79
CA LEU A 96 0.35 -3.29 -0.66
C LEU A 96 -0.45 -2.06 -1.12
N PHE A 97 -1.66 -1.86 -0.60
CA PHE A 97 -2.45 -0.66 -0.88
C PHE A 97 -1.72 0.61 -0.42
N LEU A 98 -1.16 0.59 0.79
CA LEU A 98 -0.39 1.71 1.29
C LEU A 98 0.84 1.99 0.42
N LEU A 99 1.61 0.96 0.09
CA LEU A 99 2.79 1.07 -0.78
C LEU A 99 2.42 1.60 -2.17
N GLY A 100 1.31 1.14 -2.74
CA GLY A 100 0.78 1.65 -4.00
C GLY A 100 0.45 3.14 -3.94
N LEU A 101 -0.20 3.61 -2.87
CA LEU A 101 -0.49 5.03 -2.67
C LEU A 101 0.78 5.87 -2.46
N LEU A 102 1.75 5.36 -1.71
CA LEU A 102 3.05 6.01 -1.54
C LEU A 102 3.80 6.08 -2.87
N PHE A 103 3.76 5.04 -3.68
CA PHE A 103 4.35 5.02 -5.02
C PHE A 103 3.69 6.07 -5.94
N ILE A 104 2.36 6.14 -5.94
CA ILE A 104 1.61 7.19 -6.67
C ILE A 104 2.04 8.58 -6.18
N SER A 105 2.22 8.77 -4.87
CA SER A 105 2.66 10.06 -4.30
C SER A 105 4.06 10.48 -4.76
N MET A 106 4.94 9.52 -5.06
CA MET A 106 6.30 9.81 -5.56
C MET A 106 6.30 10.26 -7.03
N ILE A 107 5.38 9.71 -7.83
CA ILE A 107 5.19 10.06 -9.24
C ILE A 107 4.51 11.41 -9.38
N LEU A 108 3.52 11.70 -8.53
CA LEU A 108 2.78 12.96 -8.56
C LEU A 108 3.62 14.15 -8.01
N PRO A 109 3.32 15.39 -8.44
CA PRO A 109 4.04 16.57 -7.96
C PRO A 109 3.82 16.79 -6.46
N ALA A 110 4.90 16.60 -5.68
CA ALA A 110 4.91 16.52 -4.23
C ALA A 110 4.16 17.66 -3.51
N LYS A 111 4.31 18.90 -3.98
CA LYS A 111 3.65 20.08 -3.37
C LYS A 111 2.13 19.90 -3.23
N ARG A 112 1.47 19.37 -4.25
CA ARG A 112 0.00 19.28 -4.28
C ARG A 112 -0.56 18.08 -3.54
N PHE A 113 0.21 17.00 -3.43
CA PHE A 113 -0.27 15.75 -2.83
C PHE A 113 -0.01 15.72 -1.32
N ARG A 114 1.05 16.37 -0.83
CA ARG A 114 1.41 16.36 0.59
C ARG A 114 0.40 17.08 1.48
N GLU A 115 -0.08 18.25 1.05
CA GLU A 115 -1.02 19.08 1.82
C GLU A 115 -2.40 18.43 1.99
N ASP A 116 -2.82 17.65 1.00
CA ASP A 116 -4.14 16.98 0.97
C ASP A 116 -4.00 15.44 1.00
N PHE A 117 -2.89 14.88 1.50
CA PHE A 117 -2.62 13.44 1.39
C PHE A 117 -3.72 12.60 2.03
N VAL A 118 -4.17 12.99 3.22
CA VAL A 118 -5.23 12.28 3.96
C VAL A 118 -6.52 12.23 3.14
N TRP A 119 -6.92 13.38 2.57
CA TRP A 119 -8.11 13.49 1.75
C TRP A 119 -7.99 12.69 0.45
N ARG A 120 -6.93 12.93 -0.34
CA ARG A 120 -6.77 12.29 -1.66
C ARG A 120 -6.49 10.80 -1.54
N GLY A 121 -5.59 10.43 -0.63
CA GLY A 121 -5.31 9.03 -0.31
C GLY A 121 -6.55 8.31 0.21
N GLY A 122 -7.33 8.94 1.09
CA GLY A 122 -8.56 8.36 1.61
C GLY A 122 -9.64 8.14 0.54
N VAL A 123 -9.88 9.12 -0.34
CA VAL A 123 -10.86 8.95 -1.43
C VAL A 123 -10.37 7.95 -2.47
N SER A 124 -9.09 7.98 -2.84
CA SER A 124 -8.51 6.99 -3.76
C SER A 124 -8.63 5.58 -3.19
N THR A 125 -8.37 5.41 -1.89
CA THR A 125 -8.54 4.13 -1.17
C THR A 125 -9.99 3.65 -1.24
N LEU A 126 -10.94 4.51 -0.86
CA LEU A 126 -12.37 4.19 -0.91
C LEU A 126 -12.81 3.80 -2.32
N PHE A 127 -12.39 4.58 -3.33
CA PHE A 127 -12.71 4.31 -4.72
C PHE A 127 -12.17 2.96 -5.19
N ILE A 128 -10.89 2.66 -4.91
CA ILE A 128 -10.26 1.40 -5.31
C ILE A 128 -10.96 0.22 -4.62
N LEU A 129 -11.26 0.32 -3.33
CA LEU A 129 -11.94 -0.75 -2.59
C LEU A 129 -13.36 -1.00 -3.08
N ILE A 130 -14.14 0.06 -3.32
CA ILE A 130 -15.47 -0.07 -3.93
C ILE A 130 -15.38 -0.75 -5.29
N LEU A 131 -14.38 -0.40 -6.09
CA LEU A 131 -14.16 -1.03 -7.38
C LEU A 131 -13.78 -2.52 -7.24
N PHE A 132 -12.92 -2.86 -6.27
CA PHE A 132 -12.57 -4.25 -5.97
C PHE A 132 -13.80 -5.06 -5.56
N MET A 133 -14.63 -4.53 -4.66
CA MET A 133 -15.88 -5.17 -4.27
C MET A 133 -16.79 -5.37 -5.49
N PHE A 134 -16.96 -4.33 -6.32
CA PHE A 134 -17.75 -4.43 -7.54
C PHE A 134 -17.26 -5.52 -8.47
N ILE A 135 -15.95 -5.60 -8.71
CA ILE A 135 -15.33 -6.63 -9.56
C ILE A 135 -15.56 -8.02 -8.96
N SER A 136 -15.42 -8.20 -7.64
CA SER A 136 -15.66 -9.47 -6.96
C SER A 136 -17.10 -10.00 -7.13
N TYR A 137 -18.08 -9.12 -7.34
CA TYR A 137 -19.47 -9.52 -7.60
C TYR A 137 -19.78 -9.72 -9.09
N THR A 138 -18.91 -9.28 -10.01
CA THR A 138 -19.14 -9.47 -11.44
C THR A 138 -18.63 -10.83 -11.91
N PRO A 139 -19.45 -11.67 -12.57
CA PRO A 139 -19.00 -12.96 -13.07
C PRO A 139 -17.94 -12.77 -14.15
N THR A 140 -16.73 -13.24 -13.87
CA THR A 140 -15.57 -13.19 -14.78
C THR A 140 -15.73 -14.23 -15.90
N SER A 141 -16.55 -13.93 -16.92
CA SER A 141 -16.77 -14.85 -18.05
C SER A 141 -15.86 -14.56 -19.27
N SER A 142 -14.98 -13.54 -19.24
CA SER A 142 -14.07 -13.27 -20.36
C SER A 142 -12.79 -12.54 -19.94
N ASN A 143 -11.65 -12.92 -20.54
CA ASN A 143 -10.34 -12.30 -20.32
C ASN A 143 -10.31 -10.79 -20.66
N GLY A 144 -11.26 -10.30 -21.48
CA GLY A 144 -11.36 -8.88 -21.82
C GLY A 144 -11.88 -7.99 -20.69
N LEU A 145 -12.52 -8.56 -19.66
CA LEU A 145 -13.09 -7.81 -18.54
C LEU A 145 -12.00 -7.21 -17.65
N THR A 146 -10.91 -7.94 -17.39
CA THR A 146 -9.82 -7.46 -16.50
C THR A 146 -9.16 -6.19 -17.03
N VAL A 147 -8.89 -6.12 -18.33
CA VAL A 147 -8.29 -4.93 -18.97
C VAL A 147 -9.26 -3.75 -18.92
N LYS A 148 -10.55 -3.98 -19.16
CA LYS A 148 -11.59 -2.94 -19.09
C LYS A 148 -11.71 -2.36 -17.67
N TYR A 149 -11.74 -3.21 -16.66
CA TYR A 149 -11.80 -2.75 -15.26
C TYR A 149 -10.50 -2.04 -14.84
N GLY A 150 -9.34 -2.51 -15.28
CA GLY A 150 -8.06 -1.83 -15.03
C GLY A 150 -8.01 -0.42 -15.64
N LEU A 151 -8.43 -0.26 -16.89
CA LEU A 151 -8.55 1.05 -17.53
C LEU A 151 -9.60 1.92 -16.84
N GLY A 152 -10.75 1.35 -16.48
CA GLY A 152 -11.79 2.04 -15.71
C GLY A 152 -11.30 2.52 -14.34
N ALA A 153 -10.49 1.71 -13.65
CA ALA A 153 -9.85 2.07 -12.39
C ALA A 153 -8.92 3.27 -12.56
N ALA A 154 -8.06 3.24 -13.57
CA ALA A 154 -7.11 4.31 -13.85
C ALA A 154 -7.83 5.62 -14.20
N VAL A 155 -8.83 5.57 -15.08
CA VAL A 155 -9.66 6.73 -15.44
C VAL A 155 -10.41 7.24 -14.22
N GLY A 156 -11.00 6.35 -13.44
CA GLY A 156 -11.71 6.68 -12.21
C GLY A 156 -10.82 7.37 -11.17
N LEU A 157 -9.58 6.90 -11.00
CA LEU A 157 -8.60 7.54 -10.12
C LEU A 157 -8.22 8.94 -10.58
N ILE A 158 -8.07 9.14 -11.90
CA ILE A 158 -7.83 10.48 -12.47
C ILE A 158 -9.05 11.38 -12.22
N CYS A 159 -10.27 10.88 -12.46
CA CYS A 159 -11.49 11.63 -12.20
C CYS A 159 -11.63 12.00 -10.71
N VAL A 160 -11.40 11.05 -9.81
CA VAL A 160 -11.37 11.28 -8.36
C VAL A 160 -10.35 12.37 -8.03
N TYR A 161 -9.14 12.28 -8.57
CA TYR A 161 -8.09 13.29 -8.34
C TYR A 161 -8.51 14.70 -8.79
N LEU A 162 -9.18 14.82 -9.95
CA LEU A 162 -9.66 16.08 -10.48
C LEU A 162 -10.84 16.65 -9.68
N ILE A 163 -11.81 15.79 -9.34
CA ILE A 163 -13.06 16.16 -8.64
C ILE A 163 -12.79 16.50 -7.17
N SER A 164 -11.80 15.85 -6.56
CA SER A 164 -11.43 16.03 -5.14
C SER A 164 -11.16 17.49 -4.74
N ARG A 165 -10.91 18.40 -5.68
CA ARG A 165 -10.71 19.83 -5.39
C ARG A 165 -12.00 20.60 -5.09
N LYS A 166 -13.16 20.12 -5.53
CA LYS A 166 -14.42 20.90 -5.47
C LYS A 166 -15.29 20.58 -4.24
N ILE A 167 -15.05 19.45 -3.57
CA ILE A 167 -16.01 18.89 -2.61
C ILE A 167 -15.51 18.99 -1.16
N ASN A 168 -15.80 20.13 -0.51
CA ASN A 168 -15.37 20.39 0.87
C ASN A 168 -16.04 19.49 1.91
N TRP A 169 -17.29 19.08 1.71
CA TRP A 169 -18.01 18.23 2.67
C TRP A 169 -17.36 16.84 2.77
N ALA A 170 -17.01 16.26 1.62
CA ALA A 170 -16.42 14.94 1.57
C ALA A 170 -15.03 14.94 2.21
N ARG A 171 -14.26 16.04 2.07
CA ARG A 171 -13.01 16.25 2.80
C ARG A 171 -13.18 16.13 4.31
N LYS A 172 -14.21 16.75 4.88
CA LYS A 172 -14.51 16.66 6.32
C LYS A 172 -14.88 15.23 6.73
N VAL A 173 -15.69 14.54 5.93
CA VAL A 173 -16.11 13.16 6.21
C VAL A 173 -14.93 12.20 6.18
N VAL A 174 -14.14 12.21 5.11
CA VAL A 174 -12.99 11.30 4.96
C VAL A 174 -11.89 11.61 5.98
N GLY A 175 -11.64 12.90 6.29
CA GLY A 175 -10.71 13.26 7.36
C GLY A 175 -11.16 12.69 8.72
N SER A 176 -12.42 12.90 9.09
CA SER A 176 -12.99 12.38 10.33
C SER A 176 -12.95 10.84 10.39
N LEU A 177 -13.25 10.17 9.27
CA LEU A 177 -13.14 8.71 9.19
C LEU A 177 -11.69 8.24 9.34
N ALA A 178 -10.74 8.85 8.62
CA ALA A 178 -9.33 8.48 8.69
C ALA A 178 -8.77 8.64 10.11
N ASP A 179 -9.10 9.75 10.80
CA ASP A 179 -8.66 9.99 12.18
C ASP A 179 -9.18 8.92 13.16
N ARG A 180 -10.46 8.54 13.03
CA ARG A 180 -11.06 7.47 13.86
C ARG A 180 -10.55 6.08 13.50
N SER A 181 -10.11 5.90 12.25
CA SER A 181 -9.66 4.59 11.75
C SER A 181 -8.32 4.16 12.35
N ILE A 182 -7.57 5.09 12.95
CA ILE A 182 -6.31 4.78 13.67
C ILE A 182 -6.54 3.76 14.79
N VAL A 183 -7.70 3.75 15.44
CA VAL A 183 -8.03 2.78 16.50
C VAL A 183 -7.96 1.34 15.96
N PHE A 184 -8.40 1.11 14.72
CA PHE A 184 -8.34 -0.22 14.10
C PHE A 184 -6.92 -0.70 13.85
N LEU A 185 -5.98 0.21 13.60
CA LEU A 185 -4.58 -0.11 13.37
C LEU A 185 -3.93 -0.66 14.64
N TYR A 186 -4.25 -0.09 15.81
CA TYR A 186 -3.78 -0.61 17.10
C TYR A 186 -4.31 -2.02 17.40
N LEU A 187 -5.50 -2.35 16.94
CA LEU A 187 -6.10 -3.68 17.12
C LEU A 187 -5.58 -4.69 16.09
N SER A 188 -5.48 -4.29 14.82
CA SER A 188 -5.20 -5.18 13.71
C SER A 188 -3.75 -5.60 13.62
N ILE A 189 -2.79 -4.70 13.93
CA ILE A 189 -1.36 -5.03 13.83
C ILE A 189 -1.00 -6.21 14.75
N PRO A 190 -1.31 -6.20 16.06
CA PRO A 190 -1.01 -7.33 16.93
C PRO A 190 -1.72 -8.61 16.47
N ALA A 191 -3.00 -8.52 16.11
CA ALA A 191 -3.78 -9.65 15.64
C ALA A 191 -3.16 -10.28 14.38
N SER A 192 -2.72 -9.47 13.43
CA SER A 192 -2.08 -9.92 12.21
C SER A 192 -0.67 -10.46 12.43
N LEU A 193 0.11 -9.92 13.37
CA LEU A 193 1.41 -10.49 13.71
C LEU A 193 1.26 -11.90 14.30
N ILE A 194 0.29 -12.10 15.19
CA ILE A 194 -0.03 -13.42 15.73
C ILE A 194 -0.49 -14.36 14.60
N ALA A 195 -1.40 -13.89 13.75
CA ALA A 195 -1.90 -14.67 12.62
C ALA A 195 -0.79 -15.09 11.64
N LEU A 196 0.12 -14.16 11.31
CA LEU A 196 1.25 -14.40 10.42
C LEU A 196 2.23 -15.42 11.03
N LEU A 197 2.49 -15.33 12.33
CA LEU A 197 3.31 -16.31 13.06
C LEU A 197 2.68 -17.71 13.02
N VAL A 198 1.36 -17.83 13.26
CA VAL A 198 0.63 -19.12 13.17
C VAL A 198 0.73 -19.69 11.75
N VAL A 199 0.52 -18.85 10.72
CA VAL A 199 0.63 -19.26 9.31
C VAL A 199 2.06 -19.72 8.99
N LEU A 200 3.10 -19.04 9.49
CA LEU A 200 4.49 -19.46 9.25
C LEU A 200 4.81 -20.79 9.90
N ILE A 201 4.43 -21.00 11.17
CA ILE A 201 4.68 -22.27 11.88
C ILE A 201 4.00 -23.44 11.17
N ARG A 202 2.80 -23.23 10.61
CA ARG A 202 2.06 -24.29 9.91
C ARG A 202 2.66 -24.66 8.55
N ASN A 203 3.41 -23.76 7.91
CA ASN A 203 3.94 -23.95 6.56
C ASN A 203 5.43 -24.34 6.52
N ILE A 204 6.12 -24.37 7.66
CA ILE A 204 7.50 -24.88 7.80
C ILE A 204 7.45 -26.37 8.11
#